data_AF-A0A7V8J3A1-F1
#
_entry.id   AF-A0A7V8J3A1-F1
#
_cell.length_a   1.000
_cell.length_b   1.000
_cell.length_c   1.000
_cell.angle_alpha   90.00
_cell.angle_beta   90.00
_cell.angle_gamma   90.00
#
_symmetry.space_group_name_H-M   'P 1'
#
loop_
_entity.id
_entity.type
_entity.pdbx_description
1 polymer ?
#
loop_
_entity_poly.entity_id
_entity_poly.type
_entity_poly.pdbx_seq_one_letter_code
_entity_poly.pdbx_strand_id
1 'polypeptide(L)'
;MAYNEFSMCSRHAERQVQFRRQIEQESVLARGTALVAAMLAEGDFIDKALEPLKLNHLAKMNYVANNSVFIKSKDGHEAIQIVWADAQLICIHRLLSKELRSEFQAHWLGVWAEPLEGRSRKAFIKEIRLRVSHREALRATVGVNSEIPFAASPAVVLPNYELRA
;
A
#
# COMPACT_ATOMS: atom_id res chain seq x y z
N MET A 1 14.42 -51.27 -15.26
CA MET A 1 15.06 -50.12 -14.59
C MET A 1 14.32 -48.80 -14.85
N ALA A 2 13.86 -48.52 -16.08
CA ALA A 2 13.16 -47.26 -16.44
C ALA A 2 11.87 -46.91 -15.66
N TYR A 3 11.11 -47.89 -15.15
CA TYR A 3 9.85 -47.62 -14.42
C TYR A 3 10.07 -46.98 -13.04
N ASN A 4 11.16 -47.36 -12.35
CA ASN A 4 11.51 -46.77 -11.05
C ASN A 4 11.96 -45.31 -11.20
N GLU A 5 12.76 -45.02 -12.22
CA GLU A 5 13.23 -43.67 -12.54
C GLU A 5 12.07 -42.75 -12.91
N PHE A 6 11.13 -43.23 -13.74
CA PHE A 6 9.92 -42.49 -14.08
C PHE A 6 9.07 -42.17 -12.83
N SER A 7 8.85 -43.15 -11.94
CA SER A 7 8.08 -42.93 -10.71
C SER A 7 8.77 -41.92 -9.76
N MET A 8 10.10 -41.93 -9.71
CA MET A 8 10.89 -41.00 -8.90
C MET A 8 10.81 -39.58 -9.46
N CYS A 9 10.90 -39.42 -10.79
CA CYS A 9 10.72 -38.14 -11.46
C CYS A 9 9.30 -37.57 -11.25
N SER A 10 8.25 -38.40 -11.35
CA SER A 10 6.86 -37.96 -11.08
C SER A 10 6.67 -37.49 -9.64
N ARG A 11 7.20 -38.23 -8.65
CA ARG A 11 7.14 -37.82 -7.24
C ARG A 11 7.93 -36.54 -6.96
N HIS A 12 9.05 -36.33 -7.64
CA HIS A 12 9.80 -35.07 -7.55
C HIS A 12 9.02 -33.89 -8.14
N ALA A 13 8.37 -34.08 -9.28
CA ALA A 13 7.53 -33.05 -9.90
C ALA A 13 6.34 -32.68 -9.00
N GLU A 14 5.67 -33.67 -8.41
CA GLU A 14 4.57 -33.45 -7.47
C GLU A 14 5.03 -32.68 -6.22
N ARG A 15 6.19 -33.03 -5.64
CA ARG A 15 6.76 -32.29 -4.51
C ARG A 15 7.09 -30.84 -4.87
N GLN A 16 7.66 -30.61 -6.06
CA GLN A 16 7.96 -29.24 -6.52
C GLN A 16 6.69 -28.41 -6.72
N VAL A 17 5.61 -29.03 -7.22
CA VAL A 17 4.29 -28.37 -7.33
C VAL A 17 3.72 -28.08 -5.94
N GLN A 18 3.82 -29.00 -4.98
CA GLN A 18 3.37 -28.78 -3.61
C GLN A 18 4.14 -27.67 -2.91
N PHE A 19 5.48 -27.64 -3.04
CA PHE A 19 6.31 -26.56 -2.52
C PHE A 19 5.91 -25.20 -3.09
N ARG A 20 5.70 -25.10 -4.42
CA ARG A 20 5.22 -23.86 -5.04
C ARG A 20 3.88 -23.41 -4.47
N ARG A 21 2.94 -24.34 -4.27
CA ARG A 21 1.62 -24.05 -3.69
C ARG A 21 1.71 -23.57 -2.23
N GLN A 22 2.61 -24.15 -1.43
CA GLN A 22 2.83 -23.70 -0.05
C GLN A 22 3.43 -22.29 0.00
N ILE A 23 4.45 -22.02 -0.82
CA ILE A 23 5.04 -20.67 -0.94
C ILE A 23 3.99 -19.66 -1.40
N GLU A 24 3.14 -20.02 -2.37
CA GLU A 24 2.03 -19.18 -2.82
C GLU A 24 1.02 -18.92 -1.69
N GLN A 25 0.65 -19.92 -0.90
CA GLN A 25 -0.25 -19.77 0.25
C GLN A 25 0.34 -18.85 1.33
N GLU A 26 1.60 -19.04 1.70
CA GLU A 26 2.30 -18.16 2.66
C GLU A 26 2.38 -16.72 2.14
N SER A 27 2.68 -16.54 0.86
CA SER A 27 2.68 -15.22 0.20
C SER A 27 1.29 -14.58 0.18
N VAL A 28 0.22 -15.35 -0.05
CA VAL A 28 -1.17 -14.86 0.02
C VAL A 28 -1.51 -14.42 1.45
N LEU A 29 -1.17 -15.23 2.45
CA LEU A 29 -1.42 -14.93 3.86
C LEU A 29 -0.67 -13.67 4.31
N ALA A 30 0.62 -13.57 4.02
CA ALA A 30 1.45 -12.40 4.33
C ALA A 30 0.92 -11.11 3.66
N ARG A 31 0.41 -11.22 2.43
CA ARG A 31 -0.27 -10.07 1.76
C ARG A 31 -1.57 -9.70 2.44
N GLY A 32 -2.37 -10.69 2.85
CA GLY A 32 -3.62 -10.47 3.57
C GLY A 32 -3.38 -9.76 4.90
N THR A 33 -2.37 -10.19 5.67
CA THR A 33 -2.00 -9.56 6.94
C THR A 33 -1.48 -8.13 6.75
N ALA A 34 -0.67 -7.89 5.71
CA ALA A 34 -0.18 -6.54 5.40
C ALA A 34 -1.32 -5.57 5.03
N LEU A 35 -2.30 -6.03 4.24
CA LEU A 35 -3.48 -5.24 3.88
C LEU A 35 -4.31 -4.88 5.12
N VAL A 36 -4.56 -5.85 6.01
CA VAL A 36 -5.32 -5.61 7.25
C VAL A 36 -4.58 -4.63 8.16
N ALA A 37 -3.26 -4.80 8.32
CA ALA A 37 -2.45 -3.87 9.11
C ALA A 37 -2.50 -2.44 8.54
N ALA A 38 -2.44 -2.29 7.21
CA ALA A 38 -2.56 -0.98 6.55
C ALA A 38 -3.96 -0.35 6.74
N MET A 39 -5.04 -1.14 6.70
CA MET A 39 -6.39 -0.66 6.97
C MET A 39 -6.58 -0.23 8.43
N LEU A 40 -5.98 -0.94 9.38
CA LEU A 40 -5.98 -0.54 10.78
C LEU A 40 -5.16 0.73 11.00
N ALA A 41 -4.00 0.85 10.36
CA ALA A 41 -3.20 2.08 10.34
C ALA A 41 -4.01 3.27 9.80
N GLU A 42 -4.75 3.05 8.70
CA GLU A 42 -5.64 4.05 8.09
C GLU A 42 -6.67 4.56 9.11
N GLY A 43 -7.36 3.64 9.77
CA GLY A 43 -8.32 3.96 10.82
C GLY A 43 -7.69 4.77 11.95
N ASP A 44 -6.57 4.30 12.49
CA ASP A 44 -5.89 4.94 13.62
C ASP A 44 -5.38 6.35 13.29
N PHE A 45 -4.82 6.57 12.10
CA PHE A 45 -4.35 7.89 11.67
C PHE A 45 -5.52 8.86 11.49
N ILE A 46 -6.59 8.43 10.82
CA ILE A 46 -7.80 9.24 10.62
C ILE A 46 -8.42 9.58 11.97
N ASP A 47 -8.53 8.61 12.88
CA ASP A 47 -9.13 8.82 14.18
C ASP A 47 -8.31 9.81 15.02
N LYS A 48 -6.98 9.69 15.05
CA LYS A 48 -6.09 10.64 15.74
C LYS A 48 -6.16 12.04 15.13
N ALA A 49 -6.15 12.16 13.81
CA ALA A 49 -6.17 13.48 13.16
C ALA A 49 -7.50 14.21 13.33
N LEU A 50 -8.61 13.47 13.41
CA LEU A 50 -9.96 14.03 13.56
C LEU A 50 -10.43 14.07 15.01
N GLU A 51 -9.66 13.55 15.97
CA GLU A 51 -9.98 13.54 17.39
C GLU A 51 -10.41 14.92 17.92
N PRO A 52 -9.73 16.05 17.58
CA PRO A 52 -10.13 17.38 18.07
C PRO A 52 -11.53 17.80 17.63
N LEU A 53 -12.03 17.28 16.50
CA LEU A 53 -13.34 17.61 15.95
C LEU A 53 -14.50 16.92 16.70
N LYS A 54 -14.19 15.95 17.58
CA LYS A 54 -15.19 15.20 18.40
C LYS A 54 -16.37 14.67 17.59
N LEU A 55 -16.08 14.21 16.37
CA LEU A 55 -17.09 13.68 15.45
C LEU A 55 -17.47 12.24 15.84
N ASN A 56 -18.76 11.91 15.72
CA ASN A 56 -19.20 10.52 15.77
C ASN A 56 -18.76 9.75 14.51
N HIS A 57 -18.86 8.41 14.51
CA HIS A 57 -18.35 7.59 13.41
C HIS A 57 -18.90 7.98 12.03
N LEU A 58 -20.22 8.20 11.92
CA LEU A 58 -20.86 8.60 10.66
C LEU A 58 -20.39 9.99 10.20
N ALA A 59 -20.26 10.94 11.13
CA ALA A 59 -19.77 12.27 10.82
C ALA A 59 -18.29 12.26 10.39
N LYS A 60 -17.46 11.38 10.96
CA LYS A 60 -16.09 11.16 10.49
C LYS A 60 -16.06 10.64 9.06
N MET A 61 -16.88 9.64 8.72
CA MET A 61 -16.97 9.12 7.35
C MET A 61 -17.36 10.21 6.36
N ASN A 62 -18.39 11.00 6.69
CA ASN A 62 -18.82 12.13 5.87
C ASN A 62 -17.73 13.20 5.75
N TYR A 63 -17.00 13.48 6.83
CA TYR A 63 -15.89 14.42 6.82
C TYR A 63 -14.79 13.96 5.87
N VAL A 64 -14.35 12.70 5.96
CA VAL A 64 -13.33 12.13 5.09
C VAL A 64 -13.79 12.16 3.63
N ALA A 65 -15.04 11.82 3.35
CA ALA A 65 -15.59 11.86 1.99
C ALA A 65 -15.57 13.27 1.39
N ASN A 66 -15.94 14.29 2.18
CA ASN A 66 -16.01 15.67 1.72
C ASN A 66 -14.66 16.40 1.70
N ASN A 67 -13.72 15.95 2.53
CA ASN A 67 -12.40 16.57 2.69
C ASN A 67 -11.28 15.68 2.16
N SER A 68 -11.55 14.83 1.17
CA SER A 68 -10.51 14.05 0.51
C SER A 68 -10.40 14.28 -0.98
N VAL A 69 -9.19 14.09 -1.49
CA VAL A 69 -8.86 14.15 -2.91
C VAL A 69 -8.14 12.87 -3.31
N PHE A 70 -8.60 12.25 -4.38
CA PHE A 70 -7.93 11.11 -4.98
C PHE A 70 -7.07 11.54 -6.17
N ILE A 71 -5.79 11.18 -6.14
CA ILE A 71 -4.86 11.33 -7.25
C ILE A 71 -4.56 9.94 -7.77
N LYS A 72 -5.11 9.61 -8.93
CA LYS A 72 -4.92 8.31 -9.60
C LYS A 72 -3.83 8.44 -10.66
N SER A 73 -3.03 7.39 -10.82
CA SER A 73 -2.15 7.25 -11.98
C SER A 73 -2.98 7.00 -13.24
N LYS A 74 -2.49 7.41 -14.42
CA LYS A 74 -3.24 7.23 -15.68
C LYS A 74 -3.31 5.78 -16.12
N ASP A 75 -2.26 5.02 -15.80
CA ASP A 75 -2.16 3.59 -16.04
C ASP A 75 -3.11 2.77 -15.13
N GLY A 76 -3.76 3.40 -14.14
CA GLY A 76 -4.72 2.76 -13.24
C GLY A 76 -4.10 1.82 -12.22
N HIS A 77 -2.76 1.81 -12.09
CA HIS A 77 -2.07 0.88 -11.21
C HIS A 77 -2.01 1.35 -9.74
N GLU A 78 -2.08 2.66 -9.49
CA GLU A 78 -2.05 3.20 -8.12
C GLU A 78 -2.88 4.48 -7.95
N ALA A 79 -3.19 4.78 -6.71
CA ALA A 79 -3.82 6.03 -6.31
C ALA A 79 -3.34 6.47 -4.93
N ILE A 80 -3.29 7.77 -4.71
CA ILE A 80 -3.08 8.35 -3.39
C ILE A 80 -4.32 9.14 -3.02
N GLN A 81 -4.95 8.77 -1.91
CA GLN A 81 -6.01 9.54 -1.28
C GLN A 81 -5.38 10.49 -0.27
N ILE A 82 -5.68 11.77 -0.38
CA ILE A 82 -5.27 12.80 0.59
C ILE A 82 -6.50 13.20 1.36
N VAL A 83 -6.50 13.06 2.68
CA VAL A 83 -7.53 13.54 3.60
C VAL A 83 -7.00 14.79 4.28
N TRP A 84 -7.72 15.89 4.13
CA TRP A 84 -7.37 17.17 4.75
C TRP A 84 -7.96 17.25 6.15
N ALA A 85 -7.11 17.40 7.16
CA ALA A 85 -7.50 17.84 8.50
C ALA A 85 -6.88 19.22 8.78
N ASP A 86 -7.28 19.85 9.89
CA ASP A 86 -6.94 21.26 10.14
C ASP A 86 -5.44 21.50 10.42
N ALA A 87 -4.79 20.57 11.14
CA ALA A 87 -3.38 20.70 11.52
C ALA A 87 -2.42 19.84 10.66
N GLN A 88 -2.95 18.82 10.00
CA GLN A 88 -2.18 17.83 9.25
C GLN A 88 -3.01 17.28 8.11
N LEU A 89 -2.34 16.69 7.14
CA LEU A 89 -2.96 15.89 6.10
C LEU A 89 -2.61 14.43 6.32
N ILE A 90 -3.52 13.55 5.94
CA ILE A 90 -3.29 12.11 5.92
C ILE A 90 -3.27 11.67 4.47
N CYS A 91 -2.23 10.96 4.07
CA CYS A 91 -2.13 10.36 2.77
C CYS A 91 -2.21 8.85 2.88
N ILE A 92 -2.98 8.25 1.99
CA ILE A 92 -3.25 6.82 1.93
C ILE A 92 -2.87 6.36 0.54
N HIS A 93 -1.80 5.58 0.42
CA HIS A 93 -1.39 4.99 -0.86
C HIS A 93 -2.16 3.69 -1.09
N ARG A 94 -2.84 3.60 -2.22
CA ARG A 94 -3.60 2.44 -2.66
C ARG A 94 -3.00 1.92 -3.96
N LEU A 95 -2.57 0.66 -3.97
CA LEU A 95 -2.29 -0.05 -5.22
C LEU A 95 -3.57 -0.71 -5.72
N LEU A 96 -3.85 -0.50 -7.00
CA LEU A 96 -5.12 -0.88 -7.62
C LEU A 96 -4.99 -2.11 -8.53
N SER A 97 -3.77 -2.46 -8.94
CA SER A 97 -3.54 -3.58 -9.85
C SER A 97 -2.93 -4.80 -9.17
N LYS A 98 -3.06 -5.97 -9.82
CA LYS A 98 -2.60 -7.25 -9.27
C LYS A 98 -1.08 -7.38 -9.32
N GLU A 99 -0.49 -6.77 -10.32
CA GLU A 99 0.92 -6.83 -10.67
C GLU A 99 1.78 -6.11 -9.63
N LEU A 100 1.25 -5.03 -9.03
CA LEU A 100 1.93 -4.30 -7.96
C LEU A 100 1.63 -4.89 -6.56
N ARG A 101 0.88 -5.99 -6.44
CA ARG A 101 0.55 -6.57 -5.12
C ARG A 101 1.75 -7.12 -4.37
N SER A 102 2.86 -7.40 -5.05
CA SER A 102 4.12 -7.75 -4.39
C SER A 102 4.67 -6.58 -3.56
N GLU A 103 4.42 -5.33 -3.98
CA GLU A 103 4.82 -4.13 -3.22
C GLU A 103 4.06 -4.00 -1.89
N PHE A 104 2.93 -4.68 -1.68
CA PHE A 104 2.25 -4.72 -0.37
C PHE A 104 3.04 -5.47 0.70
N GLN A 105 3.95 -6.36 0.32
CA GLN A 105 4.84 -7.02 1.29
C GLN A 105 6.03 -6.15 1.68
N ALA A 106 6.43 -5.23 0.81
CA ALA A 106 7.45 -4.26 1.15
C ALA A 106 6.82 -3.17 2.01
N HIS A 107 7.50 -2.76 3.08
CA HIS A 107 7.02 -1.89 4.16
C HIS A 107 6.59 -0.45 3.73
N TRP A 108 6.23 -0.22 2.48
CA TRP A 108 6.19 1.10 1.83
C TRP A 108 4.79 1.49 1.34
N LEU A 109 3.82 0.59 1.44
CA LEU A 109 2.42 0.91 1.25
C LEU A 109 1.78 1.14 2.61
N GLY A 110 1.33 2.37 2.82
CA GLY A 110 0.81 2.73 4.11
C GLY A 110 0.09 4.05 4.11
N VAL A 111 -0.38 4.35 5.32
CA VAL A 111 -0.94 5.64 5.68
C VAL A 111 0.15 6.44 6.35
N TRP A 112 0.35 7.67 5.92
CA TRP A 112 1.27 8.59 6.56
C TRP A 112 0.58 9.93 6.77
N ALA A 113 1.02 10.65 7.79
CA ALA A 113 0.58 12.01 8.06
C ALA A 113 1.70 12.99 7.69
N GLU A 114 1.34 14.14 7.14
CA GLU A 114 2.26 15.28 7.00
C GLU A 114 1.67 16.52 7.66
N PRO A 115 2.50 17.33 8.34
CA PRO A 115 2.05 18.61 8.88
C PRO A 115 1.71 19.59 7.75
N LEU A 116 0.66 20.38 7.96
CA LEU A 116 0.27 21.45 7.06
C LEU A 116 1.12 22.71 7.36
N GLU A 117 2.42 22.66 7.06
CA GLU A 117 3.41 23.72 7.37
C GLU A 117 3.25 24.99 6.49
N GLY A 118 2.05 25.59 6.45
CA GLY A 118 1.75 26.76 5.61
C GLY A 118 1.77 26.48 4.09
N ARG A 119 2.05 25.24 3.67
CA ARG A 119 1.97 24.81 2.27
C ARG A 119 0.53 24.89 1.78
N SER A 120 0.32 25.50 0.61
CA SER A 120 -1.02 25.54 0.01
C SER A 120 -1.48 24.13 -0.41
N ARG A 121 -2.78 23.83 -0.25
CA ARG A 121 -3.36 22.55 -0.71
C ARG A 121 -3.03 22.26 -2.19
N LYS A 122 -3.04 23.29 -3.04
CA LYS A 122 -2.70 23.18 -4.47
C LYS A 122 -1.25 22.77 -4.70
N ALA A 123 -0.32 23.31 -3.93
CA ALA A 123 1.10 22.96 -4.04
C ALA A 123 1.33 21.49 -3.66
N PHE A 124 0.72 21.04 -2.57
CA PHE A 124 0.82 19.65 -2.13
C PHE A 124 0.20 18.67 -3.14
N ILE A 125 -0.98 19.00 -3.68
CA ILE A 125 -1.59 18.20 -4.75
C ILE A 125 -0.67 18.10 -5.97
N LYS A 126 0.01 19.20 -6.35
CA LYS A 126 0.95 19.20 -7.47
C LYS A 126 2.16 18.29 -7.18
N GLU A 127 2.70 18.34 -5.97
CA GLU A 127 3.80 17.48 -5.53
C GLU A 127 3.41 16.00 -5.60
N ILE A 128 2.27 15.61 -5.02
CA ILE A 128 1.80 14.23 -5.07
C ILE A 128 1.53 13.78 -6.50
N ARG A 129 0.96 14.64 -7.36
CA ARG A 129 0.80 14.35 -8.80
C ARG A 129 2.14 14.07 -9.48
N LEU A 130 3.16 14.88 -9.20
CA LEU A 130 4.50 14.65 -9.75
C LEU A 130 5.07 13.30 -9.31
N ARG A 131 4.91 12.92 -8.03
CA ARG A 131 5.35 11.61 -7.52
C ARG A 131 4.64 10.45 -8.23
N VAL A 132 3.32 10.53 -8.39
CA VAL A 132 2.53 9.51 -9.10
C VAL A 132 2.92 9.43 -10.57
N SER A 133 3.07 10.56 -11.27
CA SER A 133 3.48 10.59 -12.67
C SER A 133 4.91 10.07 -12.89
N HIS A 134 5.82 10.32 -11.95
CA HIS A 134 7.17 9.76 -12.00
C HIS A 134 7.16 8.22 -11.92
N ARG A 135 6.37 7.65 -10.99
CA ARG A 135 6.20 6.19 -10.88
C ARG A 135 5.52 5.60 -12.11
N GLU A 136 4.52 6.27 -12.67
CA GLU A 136 3.89 5.90 -13.95
C GLU A 136 4.94 5.81 -15.07
N ALA A 137 5.79 6.83 -15.22
CA ALA A 137 6.83 6.85 -16.23
C ALA A 137 7.87 5.74 -16.02
N LEU A 138 8.23 5.45 -14.76
CA LEU A 138 9.15 4.35 -14.42
C LEU A 138 8.57 2.98 -14.76
N ARG A 139 7.28 2.74 -14.48
CA ARG A 139 6.62 1.49 -14.86
C ARG A 139 6.59 1.31 -16.38
N ALA A 140 6.42 2.40 -17.13
CA ALA A 140 6.44 2.37 -18.58
C ALA A 140 7.84 2.03 -19.16
N THR A 141 8.93 2.37 -18.45
CA THR A 141 10.31 2.15 -18.94
C THR A 141 10.95 0.86 -18.42
N VAL A 142 10.79 0.54 -17.14
CA VAL A 142 11.44 -0.60 -16.46
C VAL A 142 10.48 -1.80 -16.35
N GLY A 143 9.20 -1.59 -16.64
CA GLY A 143 8.14 -2.57 -16.45
C GLY A 143 7.53 -2.49 -15.06
N VAL A 144 6.43 -3.22 -14.86
CA VAL A 144 5.59 -3.19 -13.65
C VAL A 144 6.31 -3.76 -12.41
N ASN A 145 7.50 -4.33 -12.58
CA ASN A 145 8.32 -4.91 -11.51
C ASN A 145 9.39 -3.93 -10.98
N SER A 146 9.34 -2.63 -11.29
CA SER A 146 10.35 -1.67 -10.80
C SER A 146 10.27 -1.52 -9.28
N GLU A 147 11.24 -2.07 -8.54
CA GLU A 147 11.26 -2.13 -7.06
C GLU A 147 11.66 -0.79 -6.38
N ILE A 148 11.20 0.36 -6.86
CA ILE A 148 11.56 1.65 -6.25
C ILE A 148 10.59 1.98 -5.11
N PRO A 149 11.06 2.03 -3.84
CA PRO A 149 10.20 2.30 -2.68
C PRO A 149 9.59 3.70 -2.73
N PHE A 150 8.30 3.83 -2.41
CA PHE A 150 7.68 5.14 -2.14
C PHE A 150 8.27 5.81 -0.88
N ALA A 151 8.81 5.01 0.05
CA ALA A 151 9.25 5.42 1.38
C ALA A 151 10.67 6.00 1.50
N ALA A 152 11.36 6.32 0.40
CA ALA A 152 12.66 7.03 0.47
C ALA A 152 12.54 8.49 0.99
N SER A 153 11.32 8.92 1.36
CA SER A 153 11.06 10.19 2.03
C SER A 153 11.28 10.05 3.54
N PRO A 154 12.09 10.94 4.18
CA PRO A 154 12.30 10.96 5.63
C PRO A 154 11.03 11.13 6.48
N ALA A 155 9.90 11.51 5.86
CA ALA A 155 8.63 11.79 6.52
C ALA A 155 7.71 10.57 6.68
N VAL A 156 8.10 9.39 6.17
CA VAL A 156 7.31 8.17 6.34
C VAL A 156 7.56 7.59 7.73
N VAL A 157 6.67 7.90 8.68
CA VAL A 157 6.65 7.22 9.98
C VAL A 157 6.04 5.86 9.78
N LEU A 158 6.87 4.82 9.72
CA LEU A 158 6.41 3.44 9.70
C LEU A 158 5.76 3.13 11.06
N PRO A 159 4.51 2.66 11.10
CA PRO A 159 3.97 2.10 12.33
C PRO A 159 4.79 0.84 12.68
N ASN A 160 5.39 0.85 13.87
CA ASN A 160 6.09 -0.30 14.40
C ASN A 160 5.04 -1.27 14.94
N TYR A 161 4.48 -2.11 14.06
CA TYR A 161 3.64 -3.21 14.49
C TYR A 161 4.53 -4.31 15.03
N GLU A 162 4.61 -4.43 16.36
CA GLU A 162 5.05 -5.67 16.97
C GLU A 162 4.12 -6.77 16.43
N LEU A 163 4.64 -7.58 15.50
CA LEU A 163 3.99 -8.83 15.11
C LEU A 163 3.88 -9.63 16.41
N ARG A 164 2.67 -9.72 16.97
CA ARG A 164 2.41 -10.65 18.07
C ARG A 164 2.73 -12.04 17.55
N ALA A 165 3.77 -12.64 18.13
CA ALA A 165 4.23 -13.99 17.86
C ALA A 165 3.14 -15.04 18.17
#